data_AF-A0A6B0U8H5-F1
#
_entry.id   AF-A0A6B0U8H5-F1
#
_cell.length_a   1.000
_cell.length_b   1.000
_cell.length_c   1.000
_cell.angle_alpha   90.00
_cell.angle_beta   90.00
_cell.angle_gamma   90.00
#
_symmetry.space_group_name_H-M   'P 1'
#
loop_
_entity.id
_entity.type
_entity.pdbx_description
1 polymer ?
#
loop_
_entity_poly.entity_id
_entity_poly.type
_entity_poly.pdbx_seq_one_letter_code
_entity_poly.pdbx_strand_id
1 'polypeptide(L)'
;MKMRSSYIFCLLAMCYIAYAAPDCPDGGMKMDLFGIPCRYICEDFTWGTSLHSYKNGTHCKGPGVADGICKGGECKNKHSN
;
A
#
# COMPACT_ATOMS: atom_id res chain seq x y z
N MET A 1 -0.66 30.75 -28.53
CA MET A 1 -0.50 29.38 -27.99
C MET A 1 -0.54 29.41 -26.47
N LYS A 2 -1.71 29.20 -25.85
CA LYS A 2 -1.78 29.09 -24.37
C LYS A 2 -3.03 28.30 -23.93
N MET A 3 -3.17 27.10 -24.49
CA MET A 3 -4.22 26.13 -24.10
C MET A 3 -3.70 24.68 -24.09
N ARG A 4 -2.39 24.49 -23.90
CA ARG A 4 -1.79 23.15 -23.74
C ARG A 4 -1.28 22.85 -22.34
N SER A 5 -1.04 23.90 -21.54
CA SER A 5 -0.48 23.74 -20.19
C SER A 5 -1.54 23.27 -19.19
N SER A 6 -2.75 23.83 -19.23
CA SER A 6 -3.85 23.49 -18.30
C SER A 6 -4.26 22.01 -18.40
N TYR A 7 -4.28 21.44 -19.60
CA TYR A 7 -4.63 20.04 -19.82
C TYR A 7 -3.59 19.09 -19.20
N ILE A 8 -2.31 19.44 -19.28
CA ILE A 8 -1.22 18.66 -18.68
C ILE A 8 -1.31 18.70 -17.15
N PHE A 9 -1.62 19.87 -16.56
CA PHE A 9 -1.84 19.98 -15.12
C PHE A 9 -3.04 19.17 -14.64
N CYS A 10 -4.15 19.14 -15.39
CA CYS A 10 -5.31 18.32 -15.04
C CYS A 10 -5.00 16.81 -15.14
N LEU A 11 -4.24 16.38 -16.14
CA LEU A 11 -3.82 14.98 -16.26
C LEU A 11 -2.86 14.57 -15.14
N LEU A 12 -1.90 15.44 -14.79
CA LEU A 12 -0.99 15.20 -13.66
C LEU A 12 -1.76 15.09 -12.34
N ALA A 13 -2.77 15.92 -12.11
CA ALA A 13 -3.62 15.83 -10.93
C ALA A 13 -4.40 14.50 -10.88
N MET A 14 -4.97 14.06 -12.01
CA MET A 14 -5.67 12.77 -12.12
C MET A 14 -4.72 11.59 -11.87
N CYS A 15 -3.52 11.62 -12.44
CA CYS A 15 -2.48 10.61 -12.18
C CYS A 15 -2.03 10.61 -10.73
N TYR A 16 -1.94 11.79 -10.09
CA TYR A 16 -1.58 11.89 -8.69
C TYR A 16 -2.68 11.33 -7.77
N ILE A 17 -3.96 11.57 -8.09
CA ILE A 17 -5.10 11.02 -7.35
C ILE A 17 -5.23 9.51 -7.56
N ALA A 18 -4.98 9.01 -8.77
CA ALA A 18 -5.00 7.57 -9.06
C ALA A 18 -3.80 6.82 -8.44
N TYR A 19 -2.64 7.49 -8.35
CA TYR A 19 -1.47 6.95 -7.63
C TYR A 19 -1.65 7.02 -6.11
N ALA A 20 -2.42 8.00 -5.62
CA ALA A 20 -2.80 8.15 -4.22
C ALA A 20 -4.04 7.33 -3.83
N ALA A 21 -4.62 6.53 -4.73
CA ALA A 21 -5.68 5.59 -4.38
C ALA A 21 -5.05 4.40 -3.65
N PRO A 22 -5.16 4.30 -2.32
CA PRO A 22 -4.48 3.26 -1.57
C PRO A 22 -5.36 2.02 -1.55
N ASP A 23 -4.74 0.87 -1.31
CA ASP A 23 -5.34 -0.47 -1.22
C ASP A 23 -6.34 -0.67 -0.05
N CYS A 24 -7.11 0.36 0.30
CA CYS A 24 -8.13 0.35 1.33
C CYS A 24 -9.51 0.26 0.69
N PRO A 25 -10.34 -0.73 1.07
CA PRO A 25 -11.61 -1.03 0.39
C PRO A 25 -12.60 0.14 0.37
N ASP A 26 -12.49 1.08 1.31
CA ASP A 26 -13.45 2.18 1.51
C ASP A 26 -12.87 3.59 1.25
N GLY A 27 -11.68 3.68 0.65
CA GLY A 27 -11.06 4.96 0.30
C GLY A 27 -10.31 5.66 1.44
N GLY A 28 -10.04 4.95 2.53
CA GLY A 28 -9.25 5.42 3.67
C GLY A 28 -7.75 5.57 3.40
N MET A 29 -7.05 6.13 4.40
CA MET A 29 -5.60 6.30 4.36
C MET A 29 -4.91 4.98 4.70
N LYS A 30 -4.03 4.52 3.81
CA LYS A 30 -3.19 3.36 4.07
C LYS A 30 -1.94 3.75 4.87
N MET A 31 -1.68 3.02 5.96
CA MET A 31 -0.47 3.14 6.75
C MET A 31 0.24 1.79 6.85
N ASP A 32 1.52 1.76 6.49
CA ASP A 32 2.36 0.58 6.68
C ASP A 32 2.77 0.44 8.15
N LEU A 33 2.72 -0.80 8.68
CA LEU A 33 3.16 -1.06 10.06
C LEU A 33 4.66 -1.34 10.11
N PHE A 34 5.40 -0.48 10.80
CA PHE A 34 6.78 -0.75 11.17
C PHE A 34 6.86 -2.00 12.06
N GLY A 35 7.60 -3.01 11.60
CA GLY A 35 7.79 -4.28 12.30
C GLY A 35 6.88 -5.42 11.80
N ILE A 36 5.78 -5.11 11.09
CA ILE A 36 4.87 -6.12 10.52
C ILE A 36 4.67 -5.83 9.02
N PRO A 37 5.68 -6.08 8.18
CA PRO A 37 5.73 -5.61 6.79
C PRO A 37 4.68 -6.26 5.86
N CYS A 38 3.98 -7.29 6.34
CA CYS A 38 2.91 -7.98 5.60
C CYS A 38 1.51 -7.55 6.03
N ARG A 39 1.41 -6.54 6.89
CA ARG A 39 0.14 -5.92 7.28
C ARG A 39 0.19 -4.42 7.06
N TYR A 40 -0.96 -3.87 6.77
CA TYR A 40 -1.16 -2.44 6.68
C TYR A 40 -2.46 -2.09 7.38
N ILE A 41 -2.52 -0.86 7.87
CA ILE A 41 -3.71 -0.27 8.43
C ILE A 41 -4.40 0.54 7.35
N CYS A 42 -5.73 0.47 7.33
CA CYS A 42 -6.57 1.45 6.66
C CYS A 42 -7.25 2.29 7.74
N GLU A 43 -7.05 3.60 7.66
CA GLU A 43 -7.72 4.55 8.53
C GLU A 43 -8.83 5.24 7.74
N ASP A 44 -10.07 4.91 8.10
CA ASP A 44 -11.27 5.51 7.55
C ASP A 44 -11.84 6.50 8.55
N PHE A 45 -12.09 7.74 8.13
CA PHE A 45 -12.65 8.79 9.00
C PHE A 45 -14.00 8.41 9.62
N THR A 46 -14.74 7.51 8.99
CA THR A 46 -16.09 7.09 9.38
C THR A 46 -16.12 5.77 10.15
N TRP A 47 -15.24 4.82 9.83
CA TRP A 47 -15.26 3.46 10.38
C TRP A 47 -14.10 3.17 11.35
N GLY A 48 -13.15 4.09 11.48
CA GLY A 48 -11.97 3.96 12.31
C GLY A 48 -10.85 3.19 11.62
N THR A 49 -10.03 2.51 12.42
CA THR A 49 -8.83 1.82 11.96
C THR A 49 -9.11 0.34 11.70
N SER A 50 -8.86 -0.13 10.49
CA SER A 50 -8.96 -1.55 10.11
C SER A 50 -7.58 -2.12 9.74
N LEU A 51 -7.35 -3.39 10.08
CA LEU A 51 -6.08 -4.07 9.81
C LEU A 51 -6.24 -5.03 8.63
N HIS A 52 -5.44 -4.82 7.61
CA HIS A 52 -5.44 -5.61 6.38
C HIS A 52 -4.09 -6.31 6.18
N SER A 53 -4.11 -7.38 5.38
CA SER A 53 -2.92 -8.14 5.02
C SER A 53 -2.58 -7.90 3.56
N TYR A 54 -1.29 -7.74 3.27
CA TYR A 54 -0.80 -7.77 1.90
C TYR A 54 -1.07 -9.13 1.26
N LYS A 55 -1.20 -9.14 -0.07
CA LYS A 55 -1.39 -10.36 -0.84
C LYS A 55 -0.26 -11.37 -0.56
N ASN A 56 -0.61 -12.64 -0.51
CA ASN A 56 0.40 -13.70 -0.41
C ASN A 56 1.37 -13.62 -1.60
N GLY A 57 2.67 -13.74 -1.32
CA GLY A 57 3.74 -13.61 -2.31
C GLY A 57 4.29 -12.20 -2.49
N THR A 58 3.68 -11.17 -1.88
CA THR A 58 4.25 -9.82 -1.83
C THR A 58 5.62 -9.86 -1.15
N HIS A 59 6.61 -9.18 -1.74
CA HIS A 59 7.95 -9.11 -1.18
C HIS A 59 7.95 -8.36 0.16
N CYS A 60 8.70 -8.85 1.12
CA CYS A 60 8.79 -8.24 2.44
C CYS A 60 10.20 -8.36 3.03
N LYS A 61 10.53 -7.40 3.90
CA LYS A 61 11.76 -7.40 4.70
C LYS A 61 11.39 -7.17 6.15
N GLY A 62 11.91 -8.01 7.04
CA GLY A 62 11.60 -7.96 8.46
C GLY A 62 12.82 -8.30 9.33
N PRO A 63 12.66 -8.22 10.67
CA PRO A 63 13.70 -8.64 11.59
C PRO A 63 14.09 -10.11 11.33
N GLY A 64 15.36 -10.36 10.97
CA GLY A 64 15.84 -11.71 10.64
C GLY A 64 15.42 -12.25 9.27
N VAL A 65 14.68 -11.47 8.46
CA VAL A 65 14.22 -11.85 7.11
C VAL A 65 14.67 -10.77 6.13
N ALA A 66 15.82 -10.99 5.49
CA ALA A 66 16.38 -10.04 4.53
C ALA A 66 15.68 -10.10 3.15
N ASP A 67 15.23 -11.29 2.74
CA ASP A 67 14.50 -11.55 1.49
C ASP A 67 13.32 -12.49 1.78
N GLY A 68 12.16 -11.89 2.03
CA GLY A 68 10.95 -12.60 2.42
C GLY A 68 9.79 -12.41 1.46
N ILE A 69 8.77 -13.24 1.66
CA ILE A 69 7.46 -13.12 1.04
C ILE A 69 6.37 -13.18 2.10
N CYS A 70 5.28 -12.44 1.87
CA CYS A 70 4.12 -12.50 2.73
C CYS A 70 3.39 -13.83 2.56
N LYS A 71 3.16 -14.52 3.67
CA LYS A 71 2.33 -15.74 3.75
C LYS A 71 1.47 -15.67 5.00
N GLY A 72 0.16 -15.53 4.82
CA GLY A 72 -0.78 -15.47 5.96
C GLY A 72 -0.61 -14.25 6.85
N GLY A 73 -0.21 -13.11 6.27
CA GLY A 73 0.02 -11.86 7.01
C GLY A 73 1.33 -11.80 7.79
N GLU A 74 2.22 -12.77 7.61
CA GLU A 74 3.58 -12.78 8.18
C GLU A 74 4.64 -12.75 7.07
N CYS A 75 5.78 -12.14 7.37
CA CYS A 75 6.93 -12.14 6.47
C CYS A 75 7.77 -13.40 6.70
N LYS A 76 7.78 -14.32 5.72
CA LYS A 76 8.52 -15.57 5.78
C LYS A 76 9.66 -15.55 4.77
N ASN A 77 10.79 -16.18 5.10
CA ASN A 77 11.89 -16.32 4.14
C ASN A 77 11.38 -16.99 2.86
N LYS A 78 11.80 -16.47 1.71
CA LYS A 78 11.41 -17.01 0.39
C LYS A 78 11.73 -18.51 0.25
N HIS A 79 12.76 -18.98 0.95
CA HIS A 79 13.24 -20.37 0.94
C HIS A 79 12.69 -21.23 2.10
N SER A 80 11.81 -20.69 2.96
CA SER A 80 11.15 -21.49 3.99
C SER A 80 10.06 -22.34 3.33
N ASN A 81 10.44 -23.59 2.99
CA ASN A 81 9.54 -24.66 2.59
C ASN A 81 8.80 -25.18 3.82
#